data_AF-A0A0B5GQ50-F1
#
_entry.id   AF-A0A0B5GQ50-F1
#
_cell.length_a   1.000
_cell.length_b   1.000
_cell.length_c   1.000
_cell.angle_alpha   90.00
_cell.angle_beta   90.00
_cell.angle_gamma   90.00
#
_symmetry.space_group_name_H-M   'P 1'
#
loop_
_entity.id
_entity.type
_entity.pdbx_description
1 polymer ?
#
loop_
_entity_poly.entity_id
_entity_poly.type
_entity_poly.pdbx_seq_one_letter_code
_entity_poly.pdbx_strand_id
1 'polypeptide(L)'
;MTEFRVRKPDGWTTVSFPDAVDSISVVGGKVDGQLCLTLSGEREDGPRIVETGVLDVDESDEHLLENTVPRTEDGMSVVLAHLLSD
;
A
#
# COMPACT_ATOMS: atom_id res chain seq x y z
N MET A 1 8.45 -10.99 11.27
CA MET A 1 7.32 -10.79 10.35
C MET A 1 6.97 -9.32 10.41
N THR A 2 6.80 -8.67 9.26
CA THR A 2 6.41 -7.26 9.18
C THR A 2 4.90 -7.18 8.99
N GLU A 3 4.23 -6.35 9.78
CA GLU A 3 2.77 -6.20 9.73
C GLU A 3 2.40 -4.77 9.36
N PHE A 4 1.37 -4.62 8.52
CA PHE A 4 0.77 -3.34 8.18
C PHE A 4 -0.69 -3.33 8.57
N ARG A 5 -1.11 -2.28 9.24
CA ARG A 5 -2.51 -1.92 9.39
C ARG A 5 -2.96 -1.18 8.15
N VAL A 6 -3.93 -1.77 7.44
CA VAL A 6 -4.42 -1.27 6.16
C VAL A 6 -5.92 -1.08 6.18
N ARG A 7 -6.41 -0.08 5.46
CA ARG A 7 -7.83 0.11 5.23
C ARG A 7 -8.26 -0.71 4.02
N LYS A 8 -9.32 -1.49 4.18
CA LYS A 8 -10.05 -2.19 3.12
C LYS A 8 -11.52 -1.73 3.12
N PRO A 9 -12.34 -2.13 2.12
CA PRO A 9 -13.75 -1.72 2.07
C PRO A 9 -14.57 -2.10 3.31
N ASP A 10 -14.20 -3.19 3.99
CA ASP A 10 -14.85 -3.71 5.20
C ASP A 10 -14.35 -3.07 6.50
N GLY A 11 -13.20 -2.39 6.49
CA GLY A 11 -12.64 -1.77 7.69
C GLY A 11 -11.13 -1.69 7.70
N TRP A 12 -10.59 -1.38 8.87
CA TRP A 12 -9.15 -1.54 9.12
C TRP A 12 -8.86 -3.00 9.43
N THR A 13 -7.83 -3.55 8.80
CA THR A 13 -7.36 -4.92 9.00
C THR A 13 -5.83 -4.96 9.00
N THR A 14 -5.27 -6.10 9.37
CA THR A 14 -3.81 -6.32 9.37
C THR A 14 -3.43 -7.23 8.21
N VAL A 15 -2.37 -6.86 7.50
CA VAL A 15 -1.72 -7.70 6.48
C VAL A 15 -0.28 -7.97 6.91
N SER A 16 0.21 -9.18 6.66
CA SER A 16 1.49 -9.62 7.19
C SER A 16 2.41 -10.09 6.07
N PHE A 17 3.65 -9.58 6.07
CA PHE A 17 4.73 -9.98 5.18
C PHE A 17 5.77 -10.81 5.98
N PRO A 18 6.21 -11.96 5.46
CA PRO A 18 7.23 -12.77 6.12
C PRO A 18 8.59 -12.08 6.09
N ASP A 19 9.47 -12.46 7.01
CA ASP A 19 10.82 -11.85 7.17
C ASP A 19 11.75 -12.02 5.96
N ALA A 20 11.43 -12.95 5.06
CA ALA A 20 12.18 -13.17 3.82
C ALA A 20 11.84 -12.15 2.71
N VAL A 21 11.18 -11.05 3.05
CA VAL A 21 10.88 -9.93 2.16
C VAL A 21 11.93 -8.85 2.40
N ASP A 22 12.66 -8.48 1.37
CA ASP A 22 13.77 -7.52 1.47
C ASP A 22 13.26 -6.08 1.59
N SER A 23 12.18 -5.78 0.88
CA SER A 23 11.56 -4.47 0.92
C SER A 23 10.07 -4.51 0.60
N ILE A 24 9.34 -3.52 1.11
CA ILE A 24 7.90 -3.39 0.91
C ILE A 24 7.62 -2.00 0.34
N SER A 25 6.95 -1.97 -0.80
CA SER A 25 6.55 -0.74 -1.49
C SER A 25 5.04 -0.67 -1.65
N VAL A 26 4.54 0.56 -1.82
CA VAL A 26 3.12 0.83 -2.06
C VAL A 26 2.94 1.50 -3.41
N VAL A 27 1.96 1.04 -4.18
CA VAL A 27 1.59 1.65 -5.46
C VAL A 27 0.10 1.90 -5.51
N GLY A 28 -0.28 3.11 -5.91
CA GLY A 28 -1.68 3.47 -6.16
C GLY A 28 -2.09 3.14 -7.59
N GLY A 29 -3.30 2.59 -7.75
CA GLY A 29 -3.94 2.29 -9.03
C GLY A 29 -5.41 2.71 -9.03
N LYS A 30 -6.04 2.69 -10.21
CA LYS A 30 -7.48 2.93 -10.37
C LYS A 30 -8.17 1.61 -10.71
N VAL A 31 -9.07 1.15 -9.84
CA VAL A 31 -9.90 -0.03 -10.07
C VAL A 31 -11.35 0.41 -10.00
N ASP A 32 -12.11 0.16 -11.07
CA ASP A 32 -13.53 0.53 -11.18
C ASP A 32 -13.86 2.00 -10.80
N GLY A 33 -12.96 2.93 -11.15
CA GLY A 33 -13.16 4.33 -10.86
C GLY A 33 -12.56 4.82 -9.54
N GLN A 34 -12.17 3.90 -8.65
CA GLN A 34 -11.73 4.18 -7.28
C GLN A 34 -10.23 3.98 -7.11
N LEU A 35 -9.67 4.59 -6.08
CA LEU A 35 -8.30 4.30 -5.66
C LEU A 35 -8.22 2.87 -5.13
N CYS A 36 -7.20 2.15 -5.57
CA CYS A 36 -6.76 0.92 -4.94
C CYS A 36 -5.25 0.97 -4.81
N LEU A 37 -4.75 0.97 -3.59
CA LEU A 37 -3.36 0.73 -3.27
C LEU A 37 -3.05 -0.77 -3.36
N THR A 38 -1.80 -1.05 -3.70
CA THR A 38 -1.22 -2.39 -3.72
C THR A 38 0.09 -2.34 -2.95
N LEU A 39 0.22 -3.17 -1.91
CA LEU A 39 1.49 -3.39 -1.21
C LEU A 39 2.22 -4.54 -1.89
N SER A 40 3.48 -4.32 -2.24
CA SER A 40 4.35 -5.31 -2.88
C SER A 40 5.57 -5.56 -2.01
N GLY A 41 5.73 -6.81 -1.58
CA GLY A 41 6.91 -7.28 -0.86
C GLY A 41 7.87 -7.98 -1.81
N GLU A 42 9.02 -7.39 -2.06
CA GLU A 42 10.08 -7.95 -2.90
C GLU A 42 10.85 -9.06 -2.16
N ARG A 43 11.25 -10.10 -2.89
CA ARG A 43 11.99 -11.24 -2.35
C ARG A 43 13.16 -11.55 -3.26
N GLU A 44 14.35 -11.74 -2.67
CA GLU A 44 15.57 -12.10 -3.40
C GLU A 44 15.41 -13.36 -4.27
N ASP A 45 14.84 -14.42 -3.69
CA ASP A 45 14.76 -15.75 -4.30
C ASP A 45 13.32 -16.20 -4.61
N GLY A 46 12.46 -15.30 -5.11
CA GLY A 46 11.11 -15.73 -5.46
C GLY A 46 10.17 -14.67 -6.03
N PRO A 47 8.92 -15.05 -6.32
CA PRO A 47 7.92 -14.10 -6.73
C PRO A 47 7.62 -13.12 -5.59
N ARG A 48 7.45 -11.85 -5.94
CA ARG A 48 6.92 -10.82 -5.03
C ARG A 48 5.61 -11.25 -4.39
N ILE A 49 5.42 -10.87 -3.13
CA ILE A 49 4.14 -10.98 -2.45
C ILE A 49 3.35 -9.73 -2.78
N VAL A 50 2.08 -9.88 -3.16
CA VAL A 50 1.23 -8.76 -3.53
C VAL A 50 -0.03 -8.79 -2.68
N GLU A 51 -0.31 -7.68 -2.01
CA GLU A 51 -1.54 -7.44 -1.26
C GLU A 51 -2.32 -6.32 -1.95
N THR A 52 -3.55 -6.62 -2.38
CA THR A 52 -4.39 -5.73 -3.20
C THR A 52 -5.66 -5.35 -2.46
N GLY A 53 -6.45 -4.43 -3.03
CA GLY A 53 -7.71 -3.99 -2.42
C GLY A 53 -7.49 -3.10 -1.20
N VAL A 54 -6.27 -2.57 -1.02
CA VAL A 54 -5.95 -1.62 0.03
C VAL A 54 -6.47 -0.25 -0.40
N LEU A 55 -7.12 0.46 0.51
CA LEU A 55 -7.63 1.82 0.30
C LEU A 55 -6.73 2.85 0.96
N ASP A 56 -6.04 2.47 2.04
CA ASP A 56 -5.11 3.31 2.78
C ASP A 56 -4.17 2.47 3.64
N VAL A 57 -3.04 3.04 4.06
CA VAL A 57 -2.10 2.44 5.01
C VAL A 57 -2.07 3.31 6.27
N ASP A 58 -2.01 2.71 7.45
CA ASP A 58 -1.92 3.47 8.71
C ASP A 58 -0.60 4.26 8.76
N GLU A 59 -0.68 5.54 9.14
CA GLU A 59 0.47 6.44 9.22
C GLU A 59 1.56 5.90 10.14
N SER A 60 1.18 5.16 11.19
CA SER A 60 2.15 4.57 12.11
C SER A 60 3.06 3.56 11.43
N ASP A 61 2.64 2.97 10.31
CA ASP A 61 3.33 1.86 9.66
C ASP A 61 4.04 2.31 8.37
N GLU A 62 3.81 3.54 7.90
CA GLU A 62 4.41 4.04 6.64
C GLU A 62 5.94 4.09 6.66
N HIS A 63 6.54 4.25 7.84
CA HIS A 63 8.00 4.22 8.00
C HIS A 63 8.64 2.85 7.65
N LEU A 64 7.81 1.80 7.50
CA LEU A 64 8.23 0.47 7.07
C LEU A 64 8.23 0.32 5.55
N LEU A 65 7.70 1.30 4.80
CA LEU A 65 7.66 1.30 3.35
C LEU A 65 8.92 1.96 2.76
N GLU A 66 9.35 1.47 1.59
CA GLU A 66 10.45 2.12 0.84
C GLU A 66 10.05 3.44 0.19
N ASN A 67 8.75 3.64 -0.02
CA ASN A 67 8.21 4.84 -0.64
C ASN A 67 6.99 5.34 0.12
N THR A 68 6.68 6.62 -0.07
CA THR A 68 5.58 7.29 0.61
C THR A 68 4.24 6.81 0.07
N VAL A 69 3.25 6.66 0.95
CA VAL A 69 1.86 6.47 0.56
C VAL A 69 1.38 7.73 -0.17
N PRO A 70 0.77 7.61 -1.37
CA PRO A 70 0.27 8.77 -2.07
C PRO A 70 -0.89 9.42 -1.33
N ARG A 71 -0.68 10.63 -0.79
CA ARG A 71 -1.67 11.41 -0.01
C ARG A 71 -1.90 12.82 -0.56
N THR A 72 -3.11 13.33 -0.37
CA THR A 72 -3.46 14.73 -0.61
C THR A 72 -2.91 15.59 0.53
N GLU A 73 -2.94 16.92 0.38
CA GLU A 73 -2.43 17.85 1.41
C GLU A 73 -3.12 17.70 2.79
N ASP A 74 -4.36 17.20 2.80
CA ASP A 74 -5.14 16.90 4.02
C ASP A 74 -4.88 15.51 4.61
N GLY A 75 -3.91 14.76 4.06
CA GLY A 75 -3.50 13.45 4.55
C GLY A 75 -4.36 12.29 4.05
N MET A 76 -5.39 12.53 3.22
CA MET A 76 -6.20 11.45 2.68
C MET A 76 -5.50 10.74 1.51
N SER A 77 -5.71 9.44 1.37
CA SER A 77 -5.17 8.68 0.23
C SER A 77 -5.68 9.22 -1.13
N VAL A 78 -4.77 9.48 -2.08
CA VAL A 78 -5.08 10.16 -3.36
C VAL A 78 -5.63 9.20 -4.40
N VAL A 79 -6.78 9.52 -5.00
CA VAL A 79 -7.28 8.78 -6.17
C VAL A 79 -6.36 8.95 -7.37
N LEU A 80 -6.00 7.85 -8.07
CA LEU A 80 -4.99 7.83 -9.15
C LEU A 80 -5.11 8.96 -10.20
N ALA A 81 -6.32 9.42 -10.52
CA ALA A 81 -6.52 10.53 -11.46
C ALA A 81 -5.79 11.82 -11.04
N HIS A 82 -5.58 12.02 -9.73
CA HIS A 82 -4.83 13.13 -9.16
C HIS A 82 -3.32 12.86 -9.05
N LEU A 83 -2.86 11.59 -9.14
CA LEU A 83 -1.43 11.24 -9.19
C LEU A 83 -0.84 11.31 -10.60
N LEU A 84 -1.69 11.17 -11.62
CA LEU A 84 -1.32 11.25 -13.03
C LEU A 84 -1.68 12.60 -13.67
N SER A 85 -2.08 13.59 -12.87
CA SER A 85 -2.26 14.96 -13.37
C SER A 85 -0.88 15.59 -13.56
N ASP A 86 -0.60 16.04 -14.78
CA ASP A 86 0.66 16.66 -15.24
C ASP A 86 1.12 17.86 -14.38
#